data_AF-A0A1H1TJS2-F1
#
_entry.id   AF-A0A1H1TJS2-F1
#
_cell.length_a   1.000
_cell.length_b   1.000
_cell.length_c   1.000
_cell.angle_alpha   90.00
_cell.angle_beta   90.00
_cell.angle_gamma   90.00
#
_symmetry.space_group_name_H-M   'P 1'
#
loop_
_entity.id
_entity.type
_entity.pdbx_description
1 polymer ?
#
loop_
_entity_poly.entity_id
_entity_poly.type
_entity_poly.pdbx_seq_one_letter_code
_entity_poly.pdbx_strand_id
1 'polypeptide(L)'
;MNAISLDSAIIVTEISKRTLWRRLTDGQIGRLENDTRGRAMLDFDDLVPLLCISVAPEDYELFISADAGDADAQNDLAQLFLYAGKPEIALYWLQSAVTAPQSVVSVDAMHNLATLYFQGIGVPQDENTALMWLAKAASHGHVIAEQQMNALMQRAVKVEG
;
A
#
# COMPACT_ATOMS: atom_id res chain seq x y z
N MET A 1 5.99 -0.62 -21.96
CA MET A 1 4.72 0.14 -21.99
C MET A 1 4.28 0.21 -20.55
N ASN A 2 4.12 1.42 -20.01
CA ASN A 2 3.83 1.63 -18.61
C ASN A 2 2.35 1.32 -18.39
N ALA A 3 2.02 0.35 -17.55
CA ALA A 3 0.63 -0.03 -17.34
C ALA A 3 0.39 -0.52 -15.92
N ILE A 4 -0.81 -0.20 -15.40
CA ILE A 4 -1.31 -0.72 -14.13
C ILE A 4 -2.71 -1.28 -14.32
N SER A 5 -3.13 -2.15 -13.40
CA SER A 5 -4.48 -2.72 -13.46
C SER A 5 -5.56 -1.67 -13.19
N LEU A 6 -6.77 -1.93 -13.69
CA LEU A 6 -7.94 -1.10 -13.42
C LEU A 6 -8.19 -0.91 -11.92
N ASP A 7 -7.97 -1.95 -11.12
CA ASP A 7 -8.20 -1.89 -9.68
C ASP A 7 -7.21 -0.93 -9.01
N SER A 8 -5.91 -1.01 -9.35
CA SER A 8 -4.92 -0.03 -8.89
C SER A 8 -5.21 1.38 -9.41
N ALA A 9 -5.64 1.52 -10.67
CA ALA A 9 -6.02 2.81 -11.25
C ALA A 9 -7.16 3.48 -10.47
N ILE A 10 -8.17 2.72 -10.03
CA ILE A 10 -9.26 3.24 -9.18
C ILE A 10 -8.69 3.81 -7.89
N ILE A 11 -7.75 3.10 -7.26
CA ILE A 11 -7.15 3.51 -5.99
C ILE A 11 -6.33 4.79 -6.15
N VAL A 12 -5.42 4.84 -7.11
CA VAL A 12 -4.46 5.95 -7.23
C VAL A 12 -5.04 7.21 -7.88
N THR A 13 -6.18 7.10 -8.56
CA THR A 13 -6.91 8.26 -9.13
C THR A 13 -8.12 8.68 -8.28
N GLU A 14 -8.58 7.82 -7.36
CA GLU A 14 -9.87 7.96 -6.65
C GLU A 14 -11.10 8.06 -7.60
N ILE A 15 -10.93 7.71 -8.88
CA ILE A 15 -12.01 7.72 -9.87
C ILE A 15 -12.76 6.39 -9.82
N SER A 16 -14.09 6.46 -9.74
CA SER A 16 -14.92 5.25 -9.72
C SER A 16 -14.68 4.34 -10.95
N LYS A 17 -14.79 3.03 -10.72
CA LYS A 17 -14.74 2.00 -11.77
C LYS A 17 -15.59 2.33 -13.00
N ARG A 18 -16.83 2.79 -12.78
CA ARG A 18 -17.77 3.18 -13.85
C ARG A 18 -17.19 4.30 -14.72
N THR A 19 -16.61 5.32 -14.10
CA THR A 19 -16.06 6.47 -14.82
C THR A 19 -14.79 6.09 -15.59
N LEU A 20 -13.88 5.31 -15.00
CA LEU A 20 -12.70 4.81 -15.70
C LEU A 20 -13.07 3.89 -16.89
N TRP A 21 -14.05 3.00 -16.73
CA TRP A 21 -14.57 2.19 -17.83
C TRP A 21 -15.14 3.01 -18.98
N ARG A 22 -15.86 4.10 -18.67
CA ARG A 22 -16.35 5.01 -19.69
C ARG A 22 -15.18 5.66 -20.45
N ARG A 23 -14.16 6.16 -19.74
CA ARG A 23 -12.96 6.75 -20.36
C ARG A 23 -12.20 5.77 -21.24
N LEU A 24 -12.11 4.49 -20.84
CA LEU A 24 -11.56 3.42 -21.67
C LEU A 24 -12.37 3.19 -22.95
N THR A 25 -13.71 3.19 -22.84
CA THR A 25 -14.61 2.96 -23.98
C THR A 25 -14.59 4.14 -24.95
N ASP A 26 -14.49 5.36 -24.42
CA ASP A 26 -14.42 6.62 -25.17
C ASP A 26 -13.01 6.87 -25.76
N GLY A 27 -12.03 5.99 -25.51
CA GLY A 27 -10.65 6.11 -26.01
C GLY A 27 -9.81 7.21 -25.34
N GLN A 28 -10.24 7.69 -24.17
CA GLN A 28 -9.54 8.73 -23.40
C GLN A 28 -8.41 8.17 -22.52
N ILE A 29 -8.41 6.86 -22.28
CA ILE A 29 -7.35 6.12 -21.60
C ILE A 29 -7.07 4.88 -22.44
N GLY A 30 -5.81 4.62 -22.74
CA GLY A 30 -5.35 3.43 -23.45
C GLY A 30 -5.69 2.16 -22.67
N ARG A 31 -6.34 1.21 -23.35
CA ARG A 31 -6.56 -0.14 -22.83
C ARG A 31 -5.53 -1.09 -23.45
N LEU A 32 -4.80 -1.80 -22.59
CA LEU A 32 -3.86 -2.83 -23.01
C LEU A 32 -4.47 -4.23 -22.89
N GLU A 33 -3.75 -5.22 -23.40
CA GLU A 33 -4.06 -6.63 -23.14
C GLU A 33 -4.10 -6.91 -21.64
N ASN A 34 -4.92 -7.89 -21.25
CA ASN A 34 -4.98 -8.30 -19.86
C ASN A 34 -3.63 -8.91 -19.44
N ASP A 35 -3.25 -8.72 -18.18
CA ASP A 35 -2.04 -9.37 -17.65
C ASP A 35 -2.22 -10.89 -17.50
N THR A 36 -1.16 -11.57 -17.03
CA THR A 36 -1.18 -13.02 -16.80
C THR A 36 -2.18 -13.46 -15.72
N ARG A 37 -2.67 -12.51 -14.89
CA ARG A 37 -3.72 -12.73 -13.89
C ARG A 37 -5.11 -12.42 -14.44
N GLY A 38 -5.23 -12.04 -15.71
CA GLY A 38 -6.48 -11.68 -16.37
C GLY A 38 -7.03 -10.31 -16.00
N ARG A 39 -6.22 -9.45 -15.34
CA ARG A 39 -6.63 -8.09 -14.96
C ARG A 39 -6.62 -7.18 -16.17
N ALA A 40 -7.62 -6.31 -16.28
CA ALA A 40 -7.65 -5.28 -17.32
C ALA A 40 -6.55 -4.24 -17.05
N MET A 41 -5.69 -4.01 -18.04
CA MET A 41 -4.53 -3.13 -17.92
C MET A 41 -4.78 -1.81 -18.65
N LEU A 42 -4.39 -0.70 -18.01
CA LEU A 42 -4.58 0.67 -18.49
C LEU A 42 -3.20 1.30 -18.71
N ASP A 43 -3.08 2.12 -19.74
CA ASP A 43 -1.87 2.90 -20.01
C ASP A 43 -1.66 3.88 -18.85
N PHE A 44 -0.52 3.78 -18.19
CA PHE A 44 -0.24 4.59 -17.02
C PHE A 44 0.03 6.05 -17.39
N ASP A 45 0.60 6.32 -18.57
CA ASP A 45 0.90 7.69 -19.00
C ASP A 45 -0.40 8.51 -19.17
N ASP A 46 -1.48 7.87 -19.62
CA ASP A 46 -2.82 8.46 -19.71
C ASP A 46 -3.49 8.67 -18.34
N LEU A 47 -3.05 7.92 -17.32
CA LEU A 47 -3.55 8.05 -15.95
C LEU A 47 -2.84 9.14 -15.15
N VAL A 48 -1.60 9.49 -15.49
CA VAL A 48 -0.80 10.49 -14.75
C VAL A 48 -1.54 11.80 -14.51
N PRO A 49 -2.21 12.43 -15.50
CA PRO A 49 -2.97 13.66 -15.28
C PRO A 49 -4.20 13.49 -14.36
N LEU A 50 -4.57 12.25 -14.03
CA LEU A 50 -5.75 11.88 -13.24
C LEU A 50 -5.39 11.40 -11.83
N LEU A 51 -4.09 11.29 -11.50
CA LEU A 51 -3.65 10.83 -10.19
C LEU A 51 -4.06 11.81 -9.09
N CYS A 52 -4.36 11.28 -7.92
CA CYS A 52 -4.73 12.09 -6.76
C CYS A 52 -3.51 12.75 -6.07
N ILE A 53 -2.31 12.53 -6.61
CA ILE A 53 -1.04 13.11 -6.19
C ILE A 53 -0.21 13.48 -7.42
N SER A 54 0.70 14.46 -7.27
CA SER A 54 1.67 14.79 -8.32
C SER A 54 2.84 13.82 -8.25
N VAL A 55 3.22 13.24 -9.39
CA VAL A 55 4.33 12.28 -9.50
C VAL A 55 5.25 12.66 -10.65
N ALA A 56 6.55 12.44 -10.47
CA ALA A 56 7.52 12.65 -11.53
C ALA A 56 7.66 11.37 -12.39
N PRO A 57 8.09 11.46 -13.65
CA PRO A 57 8.31 10.29 -14.52
C PRO A 57 9.23 9.22 -13.92
N GLU A 58 10.19 9.63 -13.08
CA GLU A 58 11.13 8.72 -12.42
C GLU A 58 10.42 7.81 -11.39
N ASP A 59 9.26 8.21 -10.89
CA ASP A 59 8.48 7.46 -9.90
C ASP A 59 7.49 6.47 -10.53
N TYR A 60 7.34 6.45 -11.86
CA TYR A 60 6.31 5.62 -12.51
C TYR A 60 6.52 4.13 -12.27
N GLU A 61 7.78 3.69 -12.22
CA GLU A 61 8.14 2.30 -11.97
C GLU A 61 7.63 1.82 -10.61
N LEU A 62 7.56 2.70 -9.61
CA LEU A 62 7.02 2.38 -8.28
C LEU A 62 5.55 1.93 -8.37
N PHE A 63 4.73 2.63 -9.16
CA PHE A 63 3.32 2.29 -9.35
C PHE A 63 3.15 0.96 -10.09
N ILE A 64 3.98 0.73 -11.11
CA ILE A 64 3.94 -0.49 -11.93
C ILE A 64 4.37 -1.70 -11.10
N SER A 65 5.47 -1.58 -10.35
CA SER A 65 5.98 -2.63 -9.47
C SER A 65 5.01 -2.93 -8.33
N ALA A 66 4.40 -1.90 -7.71
CA ALA A 66 3.38 -2.08 -6.69
C ALA A 66 2.12 -2.80 -7.23
N ASP A 67 1.66 -2.44 -8.43
CA ASP A 67 0.54 -3.13 -9.10
C ASP A 67 0.86 -4.59 -9.44
N ALA A 68 2.10 -4.88 -9.83
CA ALA A 68 2.58 -6.24 -10.10
C ALA A 68 2.61 -7.11 -8.83
N GLY A 69 2.61 -6.47 -7.66
CA GLY A 69 2.56 -7.13 -6.36
C GLY A 69 3.92 -7.25 -5.69
N ASP A 70 4.89 -6.41 -6.05
CA ASP A 70 6.14 -6.31 -5.32
C ASP A 70 5.89 -5.70 -3.93
N ALA A 71 6.18 -6.44 -2.87
CA ALA A 71 5.80 -6.06 -1.52
C ALA A 71 6.52 -4.80 -1.02
N ASP A 72 7.77 -4.60 -1.43
CA ASP A 72 8.55 -3.43 -1.04
C ASP A 72 8.10 -2.20 -1.83
N ALA A 73 7.82 -2.34 -3.13
CA ALA A 73 7.20 -1.27 -3.91
C ALA A 73 5.82 -0.88 -3.37
N GLN A 74 5.02 -1.84 -2.89
CA GLN A 74 3.75 -1.55 -2.22
C GLN A 74 3.95 -0.77 -0.91
N ASN A 75 4.97 -1.11 -0.12
CA ASN A 75 5.34 -0.34 1.08
C ASN A 75 5.78 1.09 0.73
N ASP A 76 6.64 1.24 -0.27
CA ASP A 76 7.20 2.53 -0.66
C ASP A 76 6.14 3.43 -1.29
N LEU A 77 5.24 2.85 -2.11
CA LEU A 77 4.08 3.56 -2.64
C LEU A 77 3.13 4.00 -1.51
N ALA A 78 2.93 3.17 -0.49
CA ALA A 78 2.15 3.57 0.67
C ALA A 78 2.78 4.76 1.41
N GLN A 79 4.10 4.76 1.60
CA GLN A 79 4.80 5.89 2.21
C GLN A 79 4.64 7.17 1.38
N LEU A 80 4.75 7.08 0.04
CA LEU A 80 4.48 8.20 -0.85
C LEU A 80 3.09 8.81 -0.62
N PHE A 81 2.06 7.96 -0.49
CA PHE A 81 0.70 8.41 -0.19
C PHE A 81 0.53 8.95 1.24
N LEU A 82 1.25 8.43 2.23
CA LEU A 82 1.27 9.02 3.58
C LEU A 82 1.84 10.43 3.56
N TYR A 83 2.97 10.65 2.87
CA TYR A 83 3.56 11.98 2.72
C TYR A 83 2.63 12.95 2.00
N ALA A 84 1.85 12.46 1.05
CA ALA A 84 0.84 13.24 0.35
C ALA A 84 -0.47 13.46 1.14
N GLY A 85 -0.57 12.96 2.38
CA GLY A 85 -1.77 13.12 3.21
C GLY A 85 -2.95 12.26 2.74
N LYS A 86 -2.69 11.10 2.13
CA LYS A 86 -3.67 10.14 1.61
C LYS A 86 -3.61 8.81 2.38
N PRO A 87 -3.91 8.79 3.68
CA PRO A 87 -3.66 7.62 4.52
C PRO A 87 -4.54 6.41 4.21
N GLU A 88 -5.74 6.60 3.64
CA GLU A 88 -6.61 5.50 3.23
C GLU A 88 -6.03 4.73 2.04
N ILE A 89 -5.39 5.44 1.09
CA ILE A 89 -4.68 4.83 -0.03
C ILE A 89 -3.42 4.11 0.47
N ALA A 90 -2.68 4.74 1.39
CA ALA A 90 -1.52 4.11 2.00
C ALA A 90 -1.88 2.80 2.73
N LEU A 91 -2.97 2.81 3.50
CA LEU A 91 -3.48 1.62 4.18
C LEU A 91 -3.75 0.48 3.20
N TYR A 92 -4.39 0.76 2.06
CA TYR A 92 -4.64 -0.23 1.01
C TYR A 92 -3.35 -0.89 0.51
N TRP A 93 -2.32 -0.07 0.22
CA TRP A 93 -1.06 -0.58 -0.30
C TRP A 93 -0.26 -1.34 0.76
N LEU A 94 -0.25 -0.90 2.01
CA LEU A 94 0.36 -1.65 3.12
C LEU A 94 -0.33 -2.98 3.37
N GLN A 95 -1.67 -3.02 3.29
CA GLN A 95 -2.41 -4.28 3.40
C GLN A 95 -2.07 -5.22 2.23
N SER A 96 -1.93 -4.69 1.03
CA SER A 96 -1.51 -5.47 -0.14
C SER A 96 -0.11 -6.08 0.06
N ALA A 97 0.83 -5.33 0.65
CA ALA A 97 2.22 -5.75 0.90
C ALA A 97 2.36 -6.94 1.87
N VAL A 98 1.32 -7.22 2.67
CA VAL A 98 1.32 -8.30 3.68
C VAL A 98 0.28 -9.39 3.40
N THR A 99 -0.54 -9.23 2.36
CA THR A 99 -1.61 -10.18 1.98
C THR A 99 -1.39 -10.83 0.62
N ALA A 100 -0.41 -10.36 -0.15
CA ALA A 100 -0.12 -10.90 -1.47
C ALA A 100 0.11 -12.43 -1.41
N PRO A 101 -0.36 -13.22 -2.40
CA PRO A 101 -0.15 -14.67 -2.46
C PRO A 101 1.32 -15.10 -2.58
N GLN A 102 2.24 -14.15 -2.68
CA GLN A 102 3.66 -14.37 -2.85
C GLN A 102 4.30 -14.60 -1.49
N SER A 103 5.31 -15.48 -1.43
CA SER A 103 6.01 -15.81 -0.18
C SER A 103 6.86 -14.66 0.39
N VAL A 104 6.87 -13.49 -0.27
CA VAL A 104 7.63 -12.30 0.14
C VAL A 104 6.64 -11.27 0.64
N VAL A 105 6.81 -10.87 1.90
CA VAL A 105 6.04 -9.83 2.58
C VAL A 105 7.01 -8.74 3.02
N SER A 106 6.59 -7.47 2.93
CA SER A 106 7.44 -6.38 3.40
C SER A 106 7.35 -6.28 4.93
N VAL A 107 8.48 -6.51 5.58
CA VAL A 107 8.60 -6.45 7.05
C VAL A 107 8.38 -5.00 7.53
N ASP A 108 8.83 -4.02 6.75
CA ASP A 108 8.58 -2.60 7.01
C ASP A 108 7.09 -2.26 6.87
N ALA A 109 6.38 -2.86 5.91
CA ALA A 109 4.93 -2.67 5.78
C ALA A 109 4.17 -3.15 7.02
N MET A 110 4.59 -4.24 7.66
CA MET A 110 3.98 -4.71 8.92
C MET A 110 4.14 -3.69 10.04
N HIS A 111 5.33 -3.10 10.19
CA HIS A 111 5.56 -2.04 11.17
C HIS A 111 4.77 -0.77 10.85
N ASN A 112 4.68 -0.40 9.56
CA ASN A 112 3.91 0.75 9.12
C ASN A 112 2.40 0.55 9.36
N LEU A 113 1.86 -0.66 9.13
CA LEU A 113 0.48 -1.00 9.52
C LEU A 113 0.26 -0.86 11.02
N ALA A 114 1.19 -1.37 11.84
CA ALA A 114 1.10 -1.21 13.29
C ALA A 114 1.00 0.26 13.68
N THR A 115 1.82 1.11 13.06
CA THR A 115 1.81 2.57 13.27
C THR A 115 0.46 3.19 12.90
N LEU A 116 -0.11 2.84 11.74
CA LEU A 116 -1.42 3.37 11.32
C LEU A 116 -2.52 3.01 12.32
N TYR A 117 -2.55 1.76 12.81
CA TYR A 117 -3.54 1.33 13.79
C TYR A 117 -3.31 1.91 15.19
N PHE A 118 -2.06 2.11 15.64
CA PHE A 118 -1.78 2.78 16.92
C PHE A 118 -2.23 4.25 16.91
N GLN A 119 -2.06 4.92 15.77
CA GLN A 119 -2.30 6.36 15.65
C GLN A 119 -3.69 6.71 15.11
N GLY A 120 -4.42 5.73 14.59
CA GLY A 120 -5.72 5.96 13.94
C GLY A 120 -5.60 6.77 12.63
N ILE A 121 -4.54 6.54 11.85
CA ILE A 121 -4.27 7.27 10.60
C ILE A 121 -4.88 6.50 9.42
N GLY A 122 -5.90 7.08 8.79
CA GLY A 122 -6.65 6.46 7.67
C GLY A 122 -7.50 5.24 8.07
N VAL A 123 -7.50 4.90 9.36
CA VAL A 123 -8.22 3.77 9.96
C VAL A 123 -8.58 4.13 11.41
N PRO A 124 -9.67 3.61 11.99
CA PRO A 124 -9.90 3.75 13.42
C PRO A 124 -8.73 3.19 14.24
N GLN A 125 -8.38 3.88 15.33
CA GLN A 125 -7.37 3.38 16.26
C GLN A 125 -7.78 2.02 16.83
N ASP A 126 -6.87 1.04 16.76
CA ASP A 126 -7.05 -0.31 17.29
C ASP A 126 -5.72 -0.84 17.79
N GLU A 127 -5.49 -0.72 19.10
CA GLU A 127 -4.25 -1.15 19.73
C GLU A 127 -4.01 -2.66 19.62
N ASN A 128 -5.06 -3.49 19.57
CA ASN A 128 -4.89 -4.94 19.46
C ASN A 128 -4.38 -5.31 18.08
N THR A 129 -4.98 -4.74 17.04
CA THR A 129 -4.53 -4.94 15.66
C THR A 129 -3.13 -4.36 15.46
N ALA A 130 -2.84 -3.21 16.05
CA ALA A 130 -1.52 -2.60 16.01
C ALA A 130 -0.43 -3.49 16.65
N LEU A 131 -0.69 -4.00 17.87
CA LEU A 131 0.22 -4.91 18.57
C LEU A 131 0.42 -6.23 17.80
N MET A 132 -0.63 -6.76 17.17
CA MET A 132 -0.53 -7.94 16.33
C MET A 132 0.45 -7.70 15.16
N TRP A 133 0.30 -6.59 14.43
CA TRP A 133 1.21 -6.27 13.32
C TRP A 133 2.63 -5.97 13.79
N LEU A 134 2.77 -5.28 14.92
CA LEU A 134 4.06 -4.98 15.52
C LEU A 134 4.81 -6.25 15.92
N ALA A 135 4.12 -7.20 16.57
CA ALA A 135 4.67 -8.49 16.95
C ALA A 135 5.08 -9.31 15.72
N LYS A 136 4.29 -9.27 14.63
CA LYS A 136 4.67 -9.91 13.35
C LYS A 136 5.91 -9.27 12.73
N ALA A 137 6.02 -7.95 12.72
CA ALA A 137 7.22 -7.27 12.23
C ALA A 137 8.45 -7.69 13.04
N ALA A 138 8.34 -7.68 14.37
CA ALA A 138 9.39 -8.12 15.28
C ALA A 138 9.79 -9.59 15.03
N SER A 139 8.83 -10.50 14.83
CA SER A 139 9.15 -11.91 14.59
C SER A 139 9.85 -12.17 13.24
N HIS A 140 9.76 -11.21 12.31
CA HIS A 140 10.46 -11.26 11.02
C HIS A 140 11.76 -10.43 11.03
N GLY A 141 12.26 -10.01 12.20
CA GLY A 141 13.56 -9.34 12.33
C GLY A 141 13.53 -7.82 12.19
N HIS A 142 12.35 -7.18 12.24
CA HIS A 142 12.27 -5.72 12.18
C HIS A 142 12.86 -5.09 13.45
N VAL A 143 14.06 -4.51 13.34
CA VAL A 143 14.85 -4.01 14.48
C VAL A 143 14.05 -3.03 15.36
N ILE A 144 13.33 -2.08 14.76
CA ILE A 144 12.55 -1.09 15.53
C ILE A 144 11.36 -1.76 16.22
N ALA A 145 10.72 -2.75 15.58
CA ALA A 145 9.56 -3.42 16.16
C ALA A 145 9.98 -4.34 17.31
N GLU A 146 11.11 -5.03 17.18
CA GLU A 146 11.71 -5.80 18.28
C GLU A 146 12.00 -4.92 19.49
N GLN A 147 12.60 -3.75 19.28
CA GLN A 147 12.87 -2.78 20.35
C GLN A 147 11.58 -2.29 21.02
N GLN A 148 10.56 -1.97 20.22
CA GLN A 148 9.25 -1.54 20.73
C GLN A 148 8.56 -2.66 21.53
N MET A 149 8.57 -3.90 21.04
CA MET A 149 8.01 -5.05 21.74
C MET A 149 8.75 -5.35 23.05
N ASN A 150 10.07 -5.30 23.05
CA ASN A 150 10.87 -5.47 24.27
C ASN A 150 10.56 -4.39 25.32
N ALA A 151 10.42 -3.13 24.89
CA ALA A 151 10.03 -2.04 25.77
C ALA A 151 8.63 -2.22 26.37
N LEU A 152 7.66 -2.73 25.58
CA LEU A 152 6.32 -3.04 26.05
C LEU A 152 6.31 -4.17 27.09
N MET A 153 7.06 -5.25 26.85
CA MET A 153 7.18 -6.37 27.80
C MET A 153 7.82 -5.94 29.12
N GLN A 154 8.88 -5.13 29.08
CA GLN A 154 9.53 -4.63 30.29
C GLN A 154 8.62 -3.72 31.13
N ARG A 155 7.71 -2.99 30.48
CA ARG A 155 6.71 -2.17 31.17
C ARG A 155 5.65 -3.05 31.85
N ALA A 156 5.15 -4.08 31.16
CA ALA A 156 4.18 -5.01 31.74
C ALA A 156 4.72 -5.68 33.02
N VAL A 157 5.96 -6.19 32.99
CA VAL A 157 6.59 -6.83 34.16
C VAL A 157 6.76 -5.86 35.34
N LYS A 158 6.98 -4.57 35.09
CA LYS A 158 7.11 -3.55 36.14
C LYS A 158 5.77 -3.10 36.74
N VAL A 159 4.65 -3.34 36.06
CA VAL A 159 3.30 -3.00 36.56
C VAL A 159 2.75 -4.12 37.44
N GLU A 160 3.20 -5.36 37.22
CA GLU A 160 2.74 -6.56 37.95
C GLU A 160 3.56 -6.91 39.21
N GLY A 161 4.67 -6.20 39.49
CA GLY A 161 5.53 -6.41 40.65
C GLY A 161 5.51 -5.26 41.64
#